data_AF-A0A6V7HMF1-F1
#
_entry.id   AF-A0A6V7HMF1-F1
#
_cell.length_a   1.000
_cell.length_b   1.000
_cell.length_c   1.000
_cell.angle_alpha   90.00
_cell.angle_beta   90.00
_cell.angle_gamma   90.00
#
_symmetry.space_group_name_H-M   'P 1'
#
loop_
_entity.id
_entity.type
_entity.pdbx_description
1 polymer ?
#
loop_
_entity_poly.entity_id
_entity_poly.type
_entity_poly.pdbx_seq_one_letter_code
_entity_poly.pdbx_strand_id
1 'polypeptide(L)' 'NYTSGELLTGELKKELIIILQDLVTAHQEKRAQVTIDVVKKYMTPRDLGFVPEKSK' A
#
# COMPACT_ATOMS: atom_id res chain seq x y z
N ASN A 1 12.97 18.24 -15.03
CA ASN A 1 11.79 19.11 -14.84
C ASN A 1 11.85 19.83 -13.49
N TYR A 2 11.88 19.13 -12.35
CA TYR A 2 12.08 19.82 -11.06
C TYR A 2 13.52 20.34 -10.88
N THR A 3 14.53 19.49 -11.10
CA THR A 3 15.95 19.88 -11.03
C THR A 3 16.36 20.90 -12.11
N SER A 4 15.63 20.93 -13.24
CA SER A 4 15.81 21.94 -14.30
C SER A 4 15.09 23.27 -14.01
N GLY A 5 14.28 23.35 -12.94
CA GLY A 5 13.54 24.55 -12.55
C GLY A 5 12.24 24.82 -13.32
N GLU A 6 11.90 23.95 -14.28
CA GLU A 6 10.70 24.07 -15.12
C GLU A 6 9.41 23.72 -14.37
N LEU A 7 9.50 22.88 -13.34
CA LEU A 7 8.37 22.49 -12.48
C LEU A 7 8.40 23.29 -11.18
N LEU A 8 7.31 23.96 -10.84
CA LEU A 8 7.21 24.68 -9.59
C LEU A 8 7.05 23.71 -8.41
N THR A 9 7.60 24.06 -7.25
CA THR A 9 7.44 23.27 -6.02
C THR A 9 5.98 23.04 -5.64
N GLY A 10 5.08 23.98 -5.97
CA GLY A 10 3.65 23.82 -5.76
C GLY A 10 3.04 22.72 -6.64
N GLU A 11 3.47 22.63 -7.90
CA GLU A 11 3.01 21.61 -8.85
C GLU A 11 3.53 20.23 -8.46
N LEU A 12 4.81 20.13 -8.07
CA LEU A 12 5.38 18.89 -7.54
C LEU A 12 4.63 18.38 -6.30
N LYS A 13 4.33 19.27 -5.35
CA LYS A 13 3.56 18.92 -4.15
C LYS A 13 2.14 18.49 -4.51
N LYS A 14 1.50 19.12 -5.51
CA LYS A 14 0.17 18.75 -5.96
C LYS A 14 0.14 17.34 -6.55
N GLU A 15 1.11 16.98 -7.38
CA GLU A 15 1.24 15.61 -7.92
C GLU A 15 1.41 14.59 -6.80
N LEU A 16 2.28 14.88 -5.82
CA LEU A 16 2.45 14.02 -4.67
C LEU A 16 1.15 13.85 -3.86
N ILE A 17 0.41 14.93 -3.63
CA ILE A 17 -0.87 14.89 -2.91
C ILE A 17 -1.86 13.96 -3.61
N ILE A 18 -1.97 14.05 -4.94
CA ILE A 18 -2.88 13.19 -5.71
C ILE A 18 -2.52 11.71 -5.50
N ILE A 19 -1.24 11.36 -5.66
CA ILE A 19 -0.78 9.97 -5.50
C ILE A 19 -1.03 9.46 -4.07
N LEU A 20 -0.73 10.29 -3.06
CA LEU A 20 -0.92 9.90 -1.66
C LEU A 20 -2.41 9.79 -1.30
N GLN A 21 -3.26 10.66 -1.83
CA GLN A 21 -4.71 10.59 -1.62
C GLN A 21 -5.28 9.28 -2.16
N ASP A 22 -4.89 8.88 -3.36
CA ASP A 22 -5.35 7.60 -3.95
C ASP A 22 -4.84 6.41 -3.14
N LEU A 23 -3.55 6.42 -2.76
CA LEU A 23 -2.93 5.35 -1.97
C LEU A 23 -3.62 5.18 -0.61
N VAL A 24 -3.83 6.29 0.11
CA VAL A 24 -4.42 6.27 1.46
C VAL A 24 -5.90 5.93 1.40
N THR A 25 -6.65 6.45 0.42
CA THR A 25 -8.06 6.10 0.21
C THR A 25 -8.22 4.60 -0.03
N ALA A 26 -7.46 4.04 -0.98
CA ALA A 26 -7.52 2.61 -1.25
C ALA A 26 -7.13 1.74 -0.03
N HIS A 27 -6.18 2.21 0.79
CA HIS A 27 -5.84 1.54 2.05
C HIS A 27 -6.99 1.58 3.06
N GLN A 28 -7.62 2.74 3.25
CA GLN A 28 -8.72 2.94 4.18
C GLN A 28 -9.94 2.08 3.79
N GLU A 29 -10.30 2.04 2.51
CA GLU A 29 -11.38 1.21 1.98
C GLU A 29 -11.14 -0.28 2.25
N LYS A 30 -9.93 -0.78 1.95
CA LYS A 30 -9.55 -2.18 2.22
C LYS A 30 -9.56 -2.47 3.72
N ARG A 31 -9.04 -1.55 4.54
CA ARG A 31 -9.02 -1.69 6.01
C ARG A 31 -10.43 -1.77 6.57
N ALA A 32 -11.38 -0.97 6.07
CA ALA A 32 -12.76 -0.97 6.52
C ALA A 32 -13.47 -2.33 6.29
N GLN A 33 -13.00 -3.12 5.31
CA GLN A 33 -13.53 -4.44 5.00
C GLN A 33 -12.93 -5.56 5.89
N VAL A 34 -11.88 -5.29 6.66
CA VAL A 34 -11.22 -6.31 7.49
C VAL A 34 -12.00 -6.52 8.79
N THR A 35 -12.55 -7.73 8.96
CA THR A 35 -13.26 -8.13 10.17
C THR A 35 -12.32 -8.68 11.25
N ILE A 36 -12.82 -8.75 12.49
CA ILE A 36 -12.10 -9.36 13.62
C ILE A 36 -11.70 -10.82 13.30
N ASP A 37 -12.57 -11.58 12.62
CA ASP A 37 -12.28 -12.97 12.29
C ASP A 37 -11.21 -13.11 11.21
N VAL A 38 -11.16 -12.17 10.25
CA VAL A 38 -10.04 -12.09 9.30
C VAL A 38 -8.74 -11.85 10.06
N VAL A 39 -8.69 -10.86 10.96
CA VAL A 39 -7.50 -10.60 11.78
C VAL A 39 -7.09 -11.84 12.57
N LYS A 40 -8.02 -12.50 13.27
CA LYS A 40 -7.75 -13.72 14.03
C LYS A 40 -7.15 -14.83 13.17
N LYS A 41 -7.69 -15.03 11.96
CA LYS A 41 -7.13 -16.02 11.01
C LYS A 41 -5.67 -15.73 10.73
N TYR A 42 -5.31 -14.46 10.45
CA TYR A 42 -3.93 -14.05 10.18
C TYR A 42 -3.00 -14.15 11.41
N MET A 43 -3.52 -13.94 12.62
CA MET A 43 -2.76 -14.00 13.88
C MET A 43 -2.60 -15.42 14.45
N THR A 44 -3.36 -16.40 13.95
CA THR A 44 -3.30 -17.79 14.42
C THR A 44 -2.22 -18.56 13.64
N PRO A 45 -1.28 -19.24 14.32
CA PRO A 45 -0.32 -20.13 13.66
C PRO A 45 -1.05 -21.16 12.81
N ARG A 46 -0.69 -21.23 11.52
CA ARG A 46 -1.28 -22.16 10.56
C ARG A 46 -0.28 -22.49 9.46
N ASP A 47 -0.48 -23.64 8.83
CA ASP A 47 0.20 -23.94 7.58
C ASP A 47 -0.28 -22.96 6.50
N LEU A 48 0.68 -22.33 5.81
CA LEU A 48 0.42 -21.35 4.76
C LEU A 48 0.39 -21.99 3.36
N GLY A 49 0.69 -23.29 3.25
CA GLY A 49 0.64 -24.04 1.99
C GLY A 49 1.69 -23.59 0.96
N PHE A 50 2.71 -22.84 1.39
CA PHE A 50 3.81 -22.46 0.51
C PHE A 50 4.73 -23.67 0.30
N VAL A 51 4.85 -24.12 -0.94
CA VAL A 51 5.98 -24.97 -1.34
C VAL A 51 7.12 -24.01 -1.66
N PRO A 52 8.22 -23.96 -0.87
CA PRO A 52 9.36 -23.14 -1.23
C PRO A 52 9.84 -23.63 -2.61
N GLU A 53 9.89 -22.72 -3.57
CA GLU A 53 10.38 -23.01 -4.91
C GLU A 53 11.87 -23.33 -4.77
N LYS A 54 12.15 -24.62 -4.64
CA LYS A 54 13.44 -25.31 -4.51
C LYS A 54 14.62 -24.37 -4.28
N SER A 55 15.14 -24.36 -3.06
CA SER A 55 16.54 -23.99 -2.83
C SER A 55 17.39 -24.85 -3.77
N LYS A 56 17.87 -24.24 -4.86
CA LYS A 56 19.00 -24.76 -5.62
C LYS A 56 20.25 -24.71 -4.78
#